data_AF-A0A931HPT0-F1
#
_entry.id   AF-A0A931HPT0-F1
#
_cell.length_a   1.000
_cell.length_b   1.000
_cell.length_c   1.000
_cell.angle_alpha   90.00
_cell.angle_beta   90.00
_cell.angle_gamma   90.00
#
_symmetry.space_group_name_H-M   'P 1'
#
loop_
_entity.id
_entity.type
_entity.pdbx_description
1 polymer ?
#
loop_
_entity_poly.entity_id
_entity_poly.type
_entity_poly.pdbx_seq_one_letter_code
_entity_poly.pdbx_strand_id
1 'polypeptide(L)'
;VSPEDAQAAAALAVRNALAAVRSALPTGTRFRPVEMVVYVAAAPGFTALSTVADGASEVVEQELGAENLPARSAIGVYSLPGGAPVEIALTAVIVP
;
A
#
# COMPACT_ATOMS: atom_id res chain seq x y z
N VAL A 1 -4.01 -18.05 2.34
CA VAL A 1 -2.98 -17.13 2.88
C VAL A 1 -3.28 -16.92 4.35
N SER A 2 -2.26 -16.95 5.21
CA SER A 2 -2.45 -16.53 6.61
C SER A 2 -2.72 -15.02 6.65
N PRO A 3 -3.29 -14.48 7.74
CA PRO A 3 -3.38 -13.03 7.93
C PRO A 3 -2.02 -12.33 7.86
N GLU A 4 -0.98 -12.97 8.40
CA GLU A 4 0.40 -12.49 8.41
C GLU A 4 0.98 -12.41 6.99
N ASP A 5 0.75 -13.45 6.16
CA ASP A 5 1.17 -13.46 4.76
C ASP A 5 0.48 -12.34 3.96
N ALA A 6 -0.80 -12.09 4.24
CA ALA A 6 -1.57 -11.05 3.57
C ALA A 6 -1.07 -9.65 3.94
N GLN A 7 -0.76 -9.40 5.21
CA GLN A 7 -0.14 -8.15 5.66
C GLN A 7 1.27 -7.98 5.06
N ALA A 8 2.07 -9.04 5.02
CA ALA A 8 3.39 -9.02 4.39
C ALA A 8 3.30 -8.71 2.89
N ALA A 9 2.27 -9.22 2.20
CA ALA A 9 2.01 -8.88 0.81
C ALA A 9 1.64 -7.39 0.63
N ALA A 10 0.83 -6.82 1.52
CA ALA A 10 0.51 -5.40 1.49
C ALA A 10 1.76 -4.52 1.77
N ALA A 11 2.59 -4.93 2.73
CA ALA A 11 3.87 -4.29 3.01
C ALA A 11 4.79 -4.32 1.77
N LEU A 12 4.89 -5.45 1.09
CA LEU A 12 5.68 -5.56 -0.15
C LEU A 12 5.12 -4.66 -1.26
N ALA A 13 3.79 -4.67 -1.46
CA ALA A 13 3.14 -3.86 -2.49
C ALA A 13 3.40 -2.37 -2.28
N VAL A 14 3.33 -1.86 -1.04
CA VAL A 14 3.57 -0.44 -0.78
C VAL A 14 5.05 -0.08 -0.90
N ARG A 15 5.99 -0.95 -0.51
CA ARG A 15 7.44 -0.73 -0.75
C ARG A 15 7.72 -0.58 -2.25
N ASN A 16 7.10 -1.40 -3.08
CA ASN A 16 7.21 -1.30 -4.53
C ASN A 16 6.63 0.02 -5.05
N ALA A 17 5.46 0.45 -4.55
CA ALA A 17 4.86 1.72 -4.94
C ALA A 17 5.76 2.92 -4.54
N LEU A 18 6.30 2.92 -3.32
CA LEU A 18 7.23 3.96 -2.85
C LEU A 18 8.53 3.97 -3.68
N ALA A 19 9.06 2.79 -4.03
CA ALA A 19 10.21 2.67 -4.92
C ALA A 19 9.91 3.23 -6.32
N ALA A 20 8.73 2.97 -6.86
CA ALA A 20 8.29 3.51 -8.14
C ALA A 20 8.22 5.05 -8.10
N VAL A 21 7.65 5.63 -7.04
CA VAL A 21 7.66 7.10 -6.84
C VAL A 21 9.09 7.63 -6.80
N ARG A 22 9.98 7.03 -5.99
CA ARG A 22 11.39 7.43 -5.90
C ARG A 22 12.10 7.37 -7.25
N SER A 23 11.81 6.36 -8.07
CA SER A 23 12.42 6.19 -9.40
C SER A 23 12.01 7.24 -10.42
N ALA A 24 10.83 7.85 -10.24
CA ALA A 24 10.29 8.88 -11.10
C ALA A 24 10.77 10.30 -10.72
N LEU A 25 11.48 10.45 -9.60
CA LEU A 25 11.88 11.73 -9.06
C LEU A 25 13.41 11.91 -9.10
N PRO A 26 13.91 13.15 -9.20
CA PRO A 26 15.32 13.43 -8.99
C PRO A 26 15.80 12.94 -7.62
N THR A 27 17.08 12.55 -7.53
CA THR A 27 17.67 12.10 -6.27
C THR A 27 17.55 13.18 -5.20
N GLY A 28 17.04 12.81 -4.02
CA GLY A 28 16.87 13.72 -2.88
C GLY A 28 15.55 14.49 -2.90
N THR A 29 14.71 14.37 -3.93
CA THR A 29 13.36 14.95 -3.92
C THR A 29 12.52 14.30 -2.83
N ARG A 30 11.96 15.14 -1.95
CA ARG A 30 11.05 14.72 -0.90
C ARG A 30 9.63 14.61 -1.46
N PHE A 31 8.89 13.61 -1.00
CA PHE A 31 7.49 13.44 -1.36
C PHE A 31 6.71 12.92 -0.15
N ARG A 32 5.39 13.09 -0.21
CA ARG A 32 4.45 12.61 0.79
C ARG A 32 3.27 11.90 0.10
N PRO A 33 2.98 10.64 0.42
CA PRO A 33 1.74 10.00 0.00
C PRO A 33 0.52 10.76 0.53
N VAL A 34 -0.50 10.93 -0.30
CA VAL A 34 -1.76 11.59 0.06
C VAL A 34 -2.98 10.68 -0.05
N GLU A 35 -2.91 9.67 -0.93
CA GLU A 35 -3.95 8.66 -1.09
C GLU A 35 -3.31 7.29 -1.37
N MET A 36 -3.84 6.25 -0.73
CA MET A 36 -3.47 4.86 -0.94
C MET A 36 -4.72 4.01 -1.10
N VAL A 37 -4.86 3.35 -2.24
CA VAL A 37 -5.92 2.36 -2.48
C VAL A 37 -5.30 0.97 -2.44
N VAL A 38 -5.74 0.16 -1.48
CA VAL A 38 -5.28 -1.22 -1.27
C VAL A 38 -6.34 -2.18 -1.81
N TYR A 39 -6.06 -2.78 -2.95
CA TYR A 39 -6.89 -3.84 -3.51
C TYR A 39 -6.43 -5.19 -2.95
N VAL A 40 -7.36 -5.95 -2.39
CA VAL A 40 -7.07 -7.26 -1.80
C VAL A 40 -7.87 -8.32 -2.56
N ALA A 41 -7.17 -9.28 -3.17
CA ALA A 41 -7.83 -10.44 -3.75
C ALA A 41 -8.44 -11.28 -2.61
N ALA A 42 -9.77 -11.30 -2.55
CA ALA A 42 -10.50 -11.82 -1.40
C ALA A 42 -11.71 -12.64 -1.83
N ALA A 43 -11.97 -13.74 -1.11
CA ALA A 43 -13.17 -14.53 -1.31
C ALA A 43 -14.43 -13.75 -0.86
N PRO A 44 -15.61 -14.03 -1.45
CA PRO A 44 -16.86 -13.46 -0.97
C PRO A 44 -17.05 -13.66 0.54
N GLY A 45 -17.41 -12.59 1.24
CA GLY A 45 -17.63 -12.60 2.69
C GLY A 45 -16.39 -12.36 3.56
N PHE A 46 -15.19 -12.24 2.97
CA PHE A 46 -14.01 -11.81 3.71
C PHE A 46 -14.08 -10.31 4.04
N THR A 47 -13.96 -9.95 5.32
CA THR A 47 -14.15 -8.58 5.82
C THR A 47 -12.91 -7.98 6.49
N ALA A 48 -11.86 -8.75 6.74
CA ALA A 48 -10.63 -8.28 7.39
C ALA A 48 -9.68 -7.52 6.44
N LEU A 49 -10.25 -6.80 5.45
CA LEU A 49 -9.51 -6.03 4.44
C LEU A 49 -8.64 -4.95 5.07
N SER A 50 -9.16 -4.26 6.10
CA SER A 50 -8.42 -3.24 6.83
C SER A 50 -7.18 -3.81 7.52
N THR A 51 -7.31 -4.99 8.15
CA THR A 51 -6.18 -5.69 8.79
C THR A 51 -5.09 -6.03 7.78
N VAL A 52 -5.45 -6.49 6.58
CA VAL A 52 -4.48 -6.73 5.50
C VAL A 52 -3.78 -5.42 5.11
N ALA A 53 -4.55 -4.34 4.94
CA ALA A 53 -4.03 -3.04 4.55
C ALA A 53 -3.15 -2.38 5.62
N ASP A 54 -3.23 -2.80 6.89
CA ASP A 54 -2.37 -2.27 7.97
C ASP A 54 -0.89 -2.58 7.73
N GLY A 55 -0.58 -3.71 7.09
CA GLY A 55 0.80 -4.01 6.69
C GLY A 55 1.40 -2.97 5.73
N ALA A 56 0.57 -2.33 4.89
CA ALA A 56 1.02 -1.22 4.06
C ALA A 56 1.19 0.08 4.86
N SER A 57 0.26 0.38 5.77
CA SER A 57 0.34 1.56 6.62
C SER A 57 1.59 1.54 7.52
N GLU A 58 1.91 0.39 8.12
CA GLU A 58 3.09 0.22 8.96
C GLU A 58 4.40 0.53 8.21
N VAL A 59 4.51 0.14 6.93
CA VAL A 59 5.67 0.50 6.12
C VAL A 59 5.76 1.99 5.88
N VAL A 60 4.64 2.64 5.55
CA VAL A 60 4.62 4.10 5.34
C VAL A 60 5.02 4.81 6.62
N GLU A 61 4.49 4.39 7.77
CA GLU A 61 4.86 4.93 9.07
C GLU A 61 6.35 4.73 9.38
N GLN A 62 6.89 3.53 9.14
CA GLN A 62 8.31 3.22 9.37
C GLN A 62 9.25 4.02 8.46
N GLU A 63 8.90 4.21 7.19
CA GLU A 63 9.77 4.88 6.21
C GLU A 63 9.61 6.39 6.17
N LEU A 64 8.39 6.90 6.39
CA LEU A 64 8.04 8.31 6.18
C LEU A 64 7.46 8.98 7.43
N GLY A 65 7.19 8.27 8.52
CA GLY A 65 6.60 8.81 9.75
C GLY A 65 5.07 8.72 9.79
N ALA A 66 4.51 8.53 10.99
CA ALA A 66 3.06 8.36 11.22
C ALA A 66 2.24 9.58 10.77
N GLU A 67 2.82 10.78 10.84
CA GLU A 67 2.21 12.04 10.39
C GLU A 67 2.04 12.13 8.86
N ASN A 68 2.66 11.20 8.12
CA ASN A 68 2.63 11.13 6.67
C ASN A 68 1.78 9.98 6.14
N LEU A 69 0.95 9.35 6.98
CA LEU A 69 0.00 8.35 6.53
C LEU A 69 -1.03 8.97 5.56
N PRO A 70 -1.23 8.36 4.36
CA PRO A 70 -2.20 8.85 3.39
C PRO A 70 -3.64 8.50 3.81
N ALA A 71 -4.62 9.18 3.21
CA ALA A 71 -5.98 8.67 3.21
C ALA A 71 -6.00 7.28 2.57
N ARG A 72 -6.71 6.32 3.17
CA ARG A 72 -6.64 4.91 2.77
C ARG A 72 -8.03 4.34 2.46
N SER A 73 -8.12 3.63 1.34
CA SER A 73 -9.22 2.72 1.02
C SER A 73 -8.71 1.28 0.98
N ALA A 74 -9.47 0.33 1.54
CA ALA A 74 -9.19 -1.10 1.44
C ALA A 74 -10.38 -1.78 0.75
N ILE A 75 -10.15 -2.36 -0.42
CA ILE A 75 -11.20 -2.83 -1.33
C ILE A 75 -10.97 -4.30 -1.65
N GLY A 76 -11.96 -5.14 -1.36
CA GLY A 76 -11.96 -6.54 -1.77
C GLY A 76 -12.28 -6.66 -3.27
N VAL A 77 -11.46 -7.40 -4.00
CA VAL A 77 -11.64 -7.69 -5.42
C VAL A 77 -11.59 -9.20 -5.68
N TYR A 78 -12.18 -9.65 -6.79
CA TYR A 78 -12.20 -11.07 -7.13
C TYR A 78 -10.79 -11.61 -7.45
N SER A 79 -10.01 -10.84 -8.21
CA SER A 79 -8.68 -11.23 -8.66
C SER A 79 -7.85 -10.00 -9.03
N LEU A 80 -6.53 -10.14 -9.02
CA LEU A 80 -5.57 -9.12 -9.43
C LEU A 80 -4.64 -9.67 -10.53
N PRO A 81 -3.96 -8.80 -11.30
CA PRO A 81 -2.99 -9.19 -12.32
C PRO A 81 -1.93 -10.16 -11.78
N GLY A 82 -1.57 -11.16 -12.57
CA GLY A 82 -0.56 -12.16 -12.21
C GLY A 82 -0.92 -13.03 -11.00
N GLY A 83 -2.16 -12.99 -10.50
CA GLY A 83 -2.57 -13.71 -9.30
C GLY A 83 -2.03 -13.10 -8.00
N ALA A 84 -1.64 -11.82 -8.01
CA ALA A 84 -1.18 -11.12 -6.82
C ALA A 84 -2.26 -11.13 -5.71
N PRO A 85 -1.88 -11.31 -4.44
CA PRO A 85 -2.84 -11.24 -3.33
C PRO A 85 -3.22 -9.80 -2.96
N VAL A 86 -2.32 -8.83 -3.20
CA VAL A 86 -2.53 -7.41 -2.91
C VAL A 86 -1.92 -6.56 -4.04
N GLU A 87 -2.62 -5.51 -4.43
CA GLU A 87 -2.15 -4.47 -5.34
C GLU A 87 -2.42 -3.10 -4.71
N ILE A 88 -1.48 -2.15 -4.87
CA ILE A 88 -1.58 -0.82 -4.28
C ILE A 88 -1.43 0.24 -5.36
N ALA A 89 -2.42 1.14 -5.43
CA ALA A 89 -2.30 2.42 -6.12
C ALA A 89 -1.97 3.51 -5.10
N LEU A 90 -0.99 4.36 -5.42
CA LEU A 90 -0.47 5.39 -4.52
C LEU A 90 -0.42 6.74 -5.24
N THR A 91 -1.07 7.75 -4.68
CA THR A 91 -0.94 9.14 -5.10
C THR A 91 -0.05 9.86 -4.09
N ALA A 92 0.96 10.58 -4.56
CA ALA A 92 1.86 11.36 -3.72
C ALA A 92 2.04 12.78 -4.26
N VAL A 93 2.39 13.70 -3.36
CA VAL A 93 2.77 15.07 -3.69
C VAL A 93 4.24 15.30 -3.39
N ILE A 94 4.92 16.09 -4.23
CA ILE A 94 6.26 16.58 -3.91
C ILE A 94 6.12 17.63 -2.82
N VAL A 95 7.02 17.57 -1.83
CA VAL A 95 7.08 18.56 -0.75
C VAL A 95 8.39 19.34 -0.83
N PRO A 96 8.42 20.60 -0.34
CA PRO A 96 9.63 21.41 -0.30
C PRO A 96 10.81 20.75 0.43
#